data_AF-A0A0Q7C0U4-F1
#
_entry.id   AF-A0A0Q7C0U4-F1
#
_cell.length_a   1.000
_cell.length_b   1.000
_cell.length_c   1.000
_cell.angle_alpha   90.00
_cell.angle_beta   90.00
_cell.angle_gamma   90.00
#
_symmetry.space_group_name_H-M   'P 1'
#
loop_
_entity.id
_entity.type
_entity.pdbx_description
1 polymer ?
#
loop_
_entity_poly.entity_id
_entity_poly.type
_entity_poly.pdbx_seq_one_letter_code
_entity_poly.pdbx_strand_id
1 'polypeptide(L)'
;MSPRTIEELEHELHQDDHDRLGGPDLAAIRAAGMQRRHLTALGTGVGVLASMVAVGLLLSGTLGSGGRAVDAPAAARPHELSALAGRALAEVPGAVQVSDWQVVVPESAGAERTMSDLDADVVGTPVDTGSHYYSGVTAYRPTDFPHWLYSGVAHIEQTDLADDDGSYPVGSTEMGILVDSGPAYLGCVGRPGKCGPALLTQAPSGWEYEWGMGTDDFLKPGSDMEVFLNDDYSTGGPGQLVLAGLPGTDVARVDLLTTDGRTVAGHVESGTVVEGATMMWGTVTGQVAAVIAYDADGDVIENHELKPCSGGVDCEVR
;
A
#
# COMPACT_ATOMS: atom_id res chain seq x y z
N MET A 1 -24.10 37.79 4.41
CA MET A 1 -23.64 36.40 4.24
C MET A 1 -24.66 35.53 4.95
N SER A 2 -25.52 34.83 4.19
CA SER A 2 -26.50 33.91 4.80
C SER A 2 -25.81 32.60 5.16
N PRO A 3 -26.06 32.04 6.35
CA PRO A 3 -25.61 30.70 6.68
C PRO A 3 -26.44 29.69 5.87
N ARG A 4 -25.78 28.86 5.06
CA ARG A 4 -26.42 27.68 4.45
C ARG A 4 -26.80 26.69 5.55
N THR A 5 -27.98 26.10 5.46
CA THR A 5 -28.43 25.09 6.43
C THR A 5 -27.72 23.77 6.17
N ILE A 6 -27.56 22.94 7.20
CA ILE A 6 -26.92 21.61 7.12
C ILE A 6 -27.57 20.75 6.01
N GLU A 7 -28.86 20.92 5.78
CA GLU A 7 -29.63 20.24 4.73
C GLU A 7 -29.20 20.65 3.30
N GLU A 8 -28.73 21.88 3.08
CA GLU A 8 -28.18 22.31 1.78
C GLU A 8 -26.78 21.70 1.54
N LEU A 9 -26.01 21.50 2.61
CA LEU A 9 -24.71 20.82 2.57
C LEU A 9 -24.87 19.30 2.33
N GLU A 10 -25.85 18.66 2.95
CA GLU A 10 -26.20 17.25 2.69
C GLU A 10 -26.73 17.05 1.26
N HIS A 11 -27.47 18.03 0.72
CA HIS A 11 -27.96 17.97 -0.65
C HIS A 11 -26.85 18.16 -1.69
N GLU A 12 -25.89 19.08 -1.45
CA GLU A 12 -24.71 19.26 -2.32
C GLU A 12 -23.77 18.04 -2.26
N LEU A 13 -23.57 17.43 -1.08
CA LEU A 13 -22.75 16.20 -0.95
C LEU A 13 -23.38 15.01 -1.69
N HIS A 14 -24.70 14.85 -1.61
CA HIS A 14 -25.37 13.75 -2.29
C HIS A 14 -25.52 13.96 -3.80
N GLN A 15 -25.57 15.20 -4.30
CA GLN A 15 -25.66 15.44 -5.76
C GLN A 15 -24.33 15.25 -6.49
N ASP A 16 -23.17 15.54 -5.87
CA ASP A 16 -21.87 15.36 -6.54
C ASP A 16 -21.42 13.88 -6.63
N ASP A 17 -21.94 12.99 -5.79
CA ASP A 17 -21.64 11.56 -5.79
C ASP A 17 -22.49 10.73 -6.78
N HIS A 18 -23.66 11.24 -7.19
CA HIS A 18 -24.62 10.43 -7.94
C HIS A 18 -24.38 10.35 -9.46
N ASP A 19 -23.68 11.33 -10.05
CA ASP A 19 -23.58 11.47 -11.52
C ASP A 19 -22.18 11.19 -12.12
N ARG A 20 -21.15 10.89 -11.32
CA ARG A 20 -19.76 10.77 -11.82
C ARG A 20 -19.20 9.36 -12.02
N LEU A 21 -19.87 8.31 -11.56
CA LEU A 21 -19.35 6.94 -11.66
C LEU A 21 -20.41 6.01 -12.30
N GLY A 22 -20.56 6.14 -13.62
CA GLY A 22 -21.01 5.00 -14.43
C GLY A 22 -20.05 3.82 -14.21
N GLY A 23 -20.56 2.59 -14.24
CA GLY A 23 -19.69 1.40 -14.17
C GLY A 23 -18.58 1.46 -15.24
N PRO A 24 -17.50 0.70 -15.08
CA PRO A 24 -16.32 0.81 -15.95
C PRO A 24 -16.71 0.64 -17.43
N ASP A 25 -16.36 1.64 -18.26
CA ASP A 25 -16.55 1.55 -19.70
C ASP A 25 -15.48 0.62 -20.28
N LEU A 26 -15.77 -0.68 -20.25
CA LEU A 26 -14.87 -1.74 -20.69
C LEU A 26 -14.44 -1.57 -22.16
N ALA A 27 -15.27 -0.94 -22.99
CA ALA A 27 -14.94 -0.67 -24.38
C ALA A 27 -13.90 0.46 -24.48
N ALA A 28 -14.06 1.53 -23.70
CA ALA A 28 -13.07 2.59 -23.59
C ALA A 28 -11.74 2.10 -23.00
N ILE A 29 -11.78 1.24 -21.98
CA ILE A 29 -10.59 0.64 -21.38
C ILE A 29 -9.82 -0.19 -22.43
N ARG A 30 -10.50 -1.07 -23.17
CA ARG A 30 -9.86 -1.87 -24.23
C ARG A 30 -9.32 -0.99 -25.36
N ALA A 31 -10.05 0.05 -25.76
CA ALA A 31 -9.60 0.97 -26.79
C ALA A 31 -8.33 1.74 -26.37
N ALA A 32 -8.26 2.19 -25.12
CA ALA A 32 -7.09 2.87 -24.55
C ALA A 32 -5.88 1.92 -24.45
N GLY A 33 -6.09 0.66 -24.01
CA GLY A 33 -5.04 -0.37 -23.97
C GLY A 33 -4.42 -0.62 -25.35
N MET A 34 -5.24 -0.75 -26.39
CA MET A 34 -4.77 -0.88 -27.77
C MET A 34 -4.00 0.36 -28.25
N GLN A 35 -4.42 1.57 -27.87
CA GLN A 35 -3.76 2.80 -28.26
C GLN A 35 -2.38 2.97 -27.60
N ARG A 36 -2.23 2.52 -26.34
CA ARG A 36 -0.93 2.49 -25.65
C ARG A 36 0.08 1.59 -26.34
N ARG A 37 -0.31 0.36 -26.74
CA ARG A 37 0.55 -0.56 -27.51
C ARG A 37 1.16 0.10 -28.76
N HIS A 38 0.38 0.91 -29.47
CA HIS A 38 0.86 1.61 -30.67
C HIS A 38 1.81 2.78 -30.37
N LEU A 39 1.73 3.39 -29.18
CA LEU A 39 2.60 4.50 -28.78
C LEU A 39 3.95 3.99 -28.23
N THR A 40 3.95 2.90 -27.45
CA THR A 40 5.20 2.30 -26.92
C THR A 40 6.01 1.58 -27.99
N ALA A 41 5.38 0.95 -28.99
CA ALA A 41 6.08 0.33 -30.13
C ALA A 41 6.89 1.33 -30.99
N LEU A 42 6.62 2.64 -30.87
CA LEU A 42 7.39 3.70 -31.52
C LEU A 42 8.48 4.33 -30.63
N GLY A 43 8.49 4.03 -29.32
CA GLY A 43 9.35 4.68 -28.32
C GLY A 43 10.50 3.85 -27.76
N THR A 44 10.44 2.51 -27.82
CA THR A 44 11.44 1.60 -27.22
C THR A 44 12.60 1.26 -28.16
N GLY A 45 13.15 2.30 -28.79
CA GLY A 45 14.23 2.20 -29.76
C GLY A 45 15.57 2.78 -29.29
N VAL A 46 15.87 2.97 -28.00
CA VAL A 46 17.21 3.43 -27.57
C VAL A 46 17.59 2.95 -26.15
N GLY A 47 18.54 2.01 -26.09
CA GLY A 47 19.77 2.13 -25.31
C GLY A 47 19.71 2.17 -23.78
N VAL A 48 19.87 1.00 -23.16
CA VAL A 48 20.45 0.87 -21.81
C VAL A 48 21.90 1.38 -21.86
N LEU A 49 22.15 2.61 -21.42
CA LEU A 49 23.50 3.12 -21.17
C LEU A 49 23.55 4.05 -19.96
N ALA A 50 24.16 3.51 -18.90
CA ALA A 50 25.10 4.14 -17.96
C ALA A 50 24.75 5.51 -17.33
N SER A 51 24.59 5.42 -16.01
CA SER A 51 24.67 6.47 -14.99
C SER A 51 25.72 7.57 -15.21
N MET A 52 25.34 8.82 -14.96
CA MET A 52 26.23 9.85 -14.42
C MET A 52 25.45 10.86 -13.55
N VAL A 53 25.86 10.92 -12.29
CA VAL A 53 25.47 11.92 -11.29
C VAL A 53 25.99 13.30 -11.73
N ALA A 54 25.10 14.29 -11.81
CA ALA A 54 25.48 15.70 -11.86
C ALA A 54 24.56 16.51 -10.94
N VAL A 55 25.10 16.81 -9.76
CA VAL A 55 24.60 17.82 -8.83
C VAL A 55 24.68 19.18 -9.52
N GLY A 56 23.56 19.90 -9.57
CA GLY A 56 23.48 21.25 -10.14
C GLY A 56 22.22 21.99 -9.71
N LEU A 57 22.31 22.65 -8.55
CA LEU A 57 21.40 23.70 -8.11
C LEU A 57 21.26 24.80 -9.18
N LEU A 58 20.03 25.31 -9.38
CA LEU A 58 19.70 26.74 -9.22
C LEU A 58 18.19 27.02 -9.41
N LEU A 59 17.68 27.81 -8.46
CA LEU A 59 16.34 28.37 -8.24
C LEU A 59 15.72 29.15 -9.43
N SER A 60 14.38 29.10 -9.56
CA SER A 60 13.44 30.24 -9.34
C SER A 60 12.15 30.12 -10.17
N GLY A 61 10.97 30.30 -9.54
CA GLY A 61 9.72 30.55 -10.26
C GLY A 61 8.44 30.32 -9.46
N THR A 62 8.09 31.27 -8.59
CA THR A 62 6.86 31.37 -7.78
C THR A 62 5.57 31.52 -8.60
N LEU A 63 4.47 30.87 -8.18
CA LEU A 63 3.15 31.48 -7.81
C LEU A 63 2.00 30.45 -7.93
N GLY A 64 1.31 30.17 -6.82
CA GLY A 64 0.03 29.43 -6.80
C GLY A 64 -0.35 28.97 -5.39
N SER A 65 -1.22 29.71 -4.73
CA SER A 65 -1.66 29.56 -3.34
C SER A 65 -2.49 28.29 -3.08
N GLY A 66 -2.13 27.55 -2.02
CA GLY A 66 -2.90 26.46 -1.44
C GLY A 66 -2.06 25.74 -0.39
N GLY A 67 -1.82 26.38 0.76
CA GLY A 67 -0.94 25.86 1.80
C GLY A 67 -1.52 24.60 2.43
N ARG A 68 -0.95 23.44 2.08
CA ARG A 68 -0.92 22.27 2.95
C ARG A 68 0.25 22.45 3.92
N ALA A 69 0.05 22.05 5.17
CA ALA A 69 1.13 22.00 6.15
C ALA A 69 2.27 21.16 5.58
N VAL A 70 3.49 21.64 5.74
CA VAL A 70 4.69 20.90 5.36
C VAL A 70 4.88 19.87 6.46
N ASP A 71 4.53 18.61 6.19
CA ASP A 71 4.74 17.54 7.16
C ASP A 71 6.23 17.42 7.49
N ALA A 72 6.49 17.18 8.78
CA ALA A 72 7.84 17.04 9.29
C ALA A 72 8.58 15.90 8.57
N PRO A 73 9.90 16.00 8.35
CA PRO A 73 10.67 14.90 7.76
C PRO A 73 10.46 13.63 8.59
N ALA A 74 10.17 12.52 7.92
CA ALA A 74 10.04 11.20 8.55
C ALA A 74 11.21 10.98 9.52
N ALA A 75 10.90 10.69 10.78
CA ALA A 75 11.89 10.45 11.81
C ALA A 75 12.87 9.35 11.33
N ALA A 76 14.16 9.54 11.58
CA ALA A 76 15.16 8.55 11.22
C ALA A 76 14.80 7.22 11.91
N ARG A 77 14.60 6.15 11.13
CA ARG A 77 14.28 4.82 11.67
C ARG A 77 15.36 4.38 12.65
N PRO A 78 15.01 3.76 13.79
CA PRO A 78 15.99 3.25 14.74
C PRO A 78 16.96 2.26 14.06
N HIS A 79 18.19 2.20 14.57
CA HIS A 79 19.21 1.27 14.08
C HIS A 79 19.48 0.10 15.04
N GLU A 80 18.83 0.09 16.22
CA GLU A 80 19.03 -0.91 17.26
C GLU A 80 17.70 -1.28 17.90
N LEU A 81 17.60 -2.52 18.41
CA LEU A 81 16.45 -2.98 19.17
C LEU A 81 16.22 -2.12 20.41
N SER A 82 14.99 -1.65 20.57
CA SER A 82 14.56 -1.02 21.82
C SER A 82 14.59 -2.02 22.98
N ALA A 83 14.69 -1.55 24.22
CA ALA A 83 14.62 -2.41 25.40
C ALA A 83 13.29 -3.20 25.46
N LEU A 84 12.19 -2.59 24.98
CA LEU A 84 10.89 -3.24 24.90
C LEU A 84 10.86 -4.34 23.84
N ALA A 85 11.40 -4.08 22.63
CA ALA A 85 11.50 -5.07 21.56
C ALA A 85 12.43 -6.23 21.96
N GLY A 86 13.57 -5.93 22.60
CA GLY A 86 14.47 -6.95 23.13
C GLY A 86 13.82 -7.82 24.20
N ARG A 87 12.96 -7.25 25.05
CA ARG A 87 12.15 -8.01 26.00
C ARG A 87 11.07 -8.85 25.32
N ALA A 88 10.40 -8.33 24.30
CA ALA A 88 9.43 -9.08 23.49
C ALA A 88 10.08 -10.31 22.86
N LEU A 89 11.26 -10.13 22.23
CA LEU A 89 12.03 -11.23 21.67
C LEU A 89 12.41 -12.30 22.71
N ALA A 90 12.68 -11.89 23.95
CA ALA A 90 13.10 -12.82 25.01
C ALA A 90 11.92 -13.52 25.72
N GLU A 91 10.78 -12.84 25.88
CA GLU A 91 9.69 -13.30 26.76
C GLU A 91 8.43 -13.74 26.01
N VAL A 92 8.19 -13.31 24.76
CA VAL A 92 7.01 -13.69 23.98
C VAL A 92 7.32 -14.97 23.18
N PRO A 93 6.63 -16.09 23.44
CA PRO A 93 6.85 -17.32 22.70
C PRO A 93 6.58 -17.13 21.21
N GLY A 94 7.54 -17.51 20.36
CA GLY A 94 7.43 -17.40 18.90
C GLY A 94 7.85 -16.05 18.32
N ALA A 95 8.25 -15.08 19.15
CA ALA A 95 8.81 -13.83 18.65
C ALA A 95 10.13 -14.06 17.92
N VAL A 96 10.33 -13.36 16.80
CA VAL A 96 11.53 -13.44 15.96
C VAL A 96 12.03 -12.06 15.60
N GLN A 97 13.36 -11.90 15.59
CA GLN A 97 13.98 -10.67 15.10
C GLN A 97 14.08 -10.74 13.57
N VAL A 98 13.57 -9.71 12.89
CA VAL A 98 13.53 -9.65 11.42
C VAL A 98 14.39 -8.52 10.84
N SER A 99 14.86 -7.59 11.68
CA SER A 99 15.86 -6.59 11.33
C SER A 99 16.66 -6.17 12.57
N ASP A 100 17.66 -5.29 12.41
CA ASP A 100 18.48 -4.81 13.54
C ASP A 100 17.69 -4.09 14.63
N TRP A 101 16.45 -3.67 14.34
CA TRP A 101 15.59 -2.94 15.25
C TRP A 101 14.14 -3.46 15.32
N GLN A 102 13.76 -4.45 14.51
CA GLN A 102 12.39 -4.97 14.45
C GLN A 102 12.27 -6.41 14.94
N VAL A 103 11.20 -6.65 15.69
CA VAL A 103 10.75 -7.96 16.15
C VAL A 103 9.33 -8.18 15.69
N VAL A 104 9.08 -9.34 15.08
CA VAL A 104 7.74 -9.85 14.83
C VAL A 104 7.33 -10.71 16.01
N VAL A 105 6.20 -10.39 16.62
CA VAL A 105 5.53 -11.22 17.62
C VAL A 105 4.34 -11.92 16.96
N PRO A 106 4.07 -13.19 17.29
CA PRO A 106 2.88 -13.85 16.79
C PRO A 106 1.64 -13.21 17.39
N GLU A 107 0.56 -13.18 16.62
CA GLU A 107 -0.76 -12.90 17.15
C GLU A 107 -1.13 -13.90 18.27
N SER A 108 -1.66 -13.37 19.36
CA SER A 108 -2.15 -14.19 20.45
C SER A 108 -3.37 -15.02 20.02
N ALA A 109 -3.46 -16.26 20.48
CA ALA A 109 -4.56 -17.15 20.09
C ALA A 109 -5.94 -16.56 20.43
N GLY A 110 -6.77 -16.33 19.40
CA GLY A 110 -8.10 -15.76 19.55
C GLY A 110 -8.12 -14.26 19.86
N ALA A 111 -6.99 -13.57 19.66
CA ALA A 111 -6.96 -12.13 19.59
C ALA A 111 -7.67 -11.68 18.31
N GLU A 112 -8.39 -10.57 18.42
CA GLU A 112 -9.05 -9.92 17.29
C GLU A 112 -8.68 -8.45 17.37
N ARG A 113 -8.40 -7.83 16.22
CA ARG A 113 -8.05 -6.42 16.19
C ARG A 113 -9.29 -5.58 16.50
N THR A 114 -9.14 -4.66 17.43
CA THR A 114 -10.23 -3.75 17.84
C THR A 114 -10.41 -2.58 16.89
N MET A 115 -9.45 -2.37 16.00
CA MET A 115 -9.43 -1.28 15.02
C MET A 115 -9.59 -1.77 13.58
N SER A 116 -10.08 -3.00 13.37
CA SER A 116 -10.53 -3.38 12.02
C SER A 116 -11.79 -2.59 11.72
N ASP A 117 -11.60 -1.38 11.24
CA ASP A 117 -12.67 -0.52 10.76
C ASP A 117 -13.22 -1.19 9.51
N LEU A 118 -14.42 -1.78 9.67
CA LEU A 118 -15.34 -2.26 8.64
C LEU A 118 -15.15 -3.74 8.25
N ASP A 119 -16.18 -4.54 8.57
CA ASP A 119 -16.46 -5.77 7.82
C ASP A 119 -16.49 -5.41 6.32
N ALA A 120 -15.62 -6.06 5.53
CA ALA A 120 -15.52 -5.75 4.12
C ALA A 120 -16.63 -6.43 3.32
N ASP A 121 -17.43 -5.65 2.59
CA ASP A 121 -18.33 -6.16 1.55
C ASP A 121 -17.49 -6.62 0.35
N VAL A 122 -16.96 -7.84 0.43
CA VAL A 122 -16.08 -8.40 -0.60
C VAL A 122 -16.88 -8.90 -1.80
N VAL A 123 -16.48 -8.44 -2.99
CA VAL A 123 -16.98 -8.93 -4.28
C VAL A 123 -16.04 -10.02 -4.79
N GLY A 124 -16.60 -11.21 -5.03
CA GLY A 124 -15.83 -12.34 -5.56
C GLY A 124 -15.04 -13.08 -4.48
N THR A 125 -13.88 -13.63 -4.84
CA THR A 125 -13.00 -14.38 -3.94
C THR A 125 -11.66 -13.66 -3.84
N PRO A 126 -11.25 -13.21 -2.64
CA PRO A 126 -9.92 -12.64 -2.45
C PRO A 126 -8.82 -13.63 -2.84
N VAL A 127 -7.73 -13.08 -3.35
CA VAL A 127 -6.58 -13.84 -3.81
C VAL A 127 -5.48 -13.73 -2.76
N ASP A 128 -4.89 -14.87 -2.39
CA ASP A 128 -3.73 -14.90 -1.50
C ASP A 128 -2.52 -14.25 -2.19
N THR A 129 -1.93 -13.25 -1.54
CA THR A 129 -0.76 -12.55 -2.08
C THR A 129 0.55 -13.32 -1.87
N GLY A 130 0.54 -14.36 -1.05
CA GLY A 130 1.73 -15.06 -0.57
C GLY A 130 2.55 -14.27 0.46
N SER A 131 2.01 -13.14 0.95
CA SER A 131 2.61 -12.26 1.95
C SER A 131 1.80 -12.30 3.24
N HIS A 132 2.33 -11.66 4.28
CA HIS A 132 1.63 -11.41 5.53
C HIS A 132 1.30 -9.91 5.71
N TYR A 133 0.35 -9.63 6.58
CA TYR A 133 0.07 -8.28 7.07
C TYR A 133 0.58 -8.13 8.51
N TYR A 134 1.14 -6.97 8.81
CA TYR A 134 1.76 -6.69 10.10
C TYR A 134 1.13 -5.45 10.73
N SER A 135 0.63 -5.59 11.95
CA SER A 135 0.00 -4.50 12.72
C SER A 135 0.76 -4.20 14.01
N GLY A 136 0.41 -3.12 14.71
CA GLY A 136 0.96 -2.82 16.04
C GLY A 136 0.20 -3.52 17.17
N VAL A 137 0.87 -3.66 18.32
CA VAL A 137 0.32 -4.34 19.52
C VAL A 137 -1.00 -3.72 20.00
N THR A 138 -1.14 -2.40 19.91
CA THR A 138 -2.32 -1.66 20.38
C THR A 138 -3.48 -1.65 19.38
N ALA A 139 -3.32 -2.27 18.20
CA ALA A 139 -4.44 -2.61 17.33
C ALA A 139 -5.36 -3.69 17.93
N TYR A 140 -4.91 -4.37 18.99
CA TYR A 140 -5.62 -5.44 19.70
C TYR A 140 -6.10 -5.00 21.08
N ARG A 141 -6.81 -5.87 21.82
CA ARG A 141 -7.22 -5.52 23.20
C ARG A 141 -6.03 -5.56 24.16
N PRO A 142 -6.05 -4.75 25.23
CA PRO A 142 -5.04 -4.79 26.28
C PRO A 142 -4.81 -6.15 26.94
N THR A 143 -5.82 -7.04 26.86
CA THR A 143 -5.79 -8.38 27.45
C THR A 143 -5.20 -9.44 26.53
N ASP A 144 -5.04 -9.16 25.23
CA ASP A 144 -4.57 -10.13 24.25
C ASP A 144 -3.04 -10.31 24.33
N PHE A 145 -2.32 -9.33 24.87
CA PHE A 145 -0.86 -9.39 25.06
C PHE A 145 -0.46 -9.28 26.53
N PRO A 146 0.78 -9.67 26.91
CA PRO A 146 1.30 -9.38 28.23
C PRO A 146 1.15 -7.89 28.56
N HIS A 147 0.61 -7.57 29.74
CA HIS A 147 0.30 -6.18 30.11
C HIS A 147 1.47 -5.22 29.90
N TRP A 148 2.70 -5.66 30.24
CA TRP A 148 3.89 -4.83 30.08
C TRP A 148 4.21 -4.50 28.62
N LEU A 149 3.88 -5.39 27.68
CA LEU A 149 4.10 -5.18 26.25
C LEU A 149 3.09 -4.16 25.75
N TYR A 150 1.80 -4.42 25.99
CA TYR A 150 0.72 -3.51 25.59
C TYR A 150 0.89 -2.13 26.20
N SER A 151 1.06 -2.04 27.53
CA SER A 151 1.25 -0.74 28.20
C SER A 151 2.53 -0.03 27.77
N GLY A 152 3.57 -0.80 27.42
CA GLY A 152 4.83 -0.24 26.91
C GLY A 152 4.65 0.39 25.54
N VAL A 153 4.01 -0.31 24.60
CA VAL A 153 3.72 0.20 23.25
C VAL A 153 2.76 1.40 23.33
N ALA A 154 1.67 1.28 24.08
CA ALA A 154 0.71 2.38 24.26
C ALA A 154 1.36 3.63 24.87
N HIS A 155 2.32 3.46 25.79
CA HIS A 155 3.07 4.59 26.34
C HIS A 155 3.91 5.30 25.26
N ILE A 156 4.64 4.54 24.44
CA ILE A 156 5.45 5.10 23.33
C ILE A 156 4.55 5.85 22.35
N GLU A 157 3.44 5.25 21.92
CA GLU A 157 2.48 5.90 21.04
C GLU A 157 1.98 7.23 21.62
N GLN A 158 1.59 7.23 22.89
CA GLN A 158 1.02 8.40 23.58
C GLN A 158 2.04 9.48 23.97
N THR A 159 3.35 9.21 23.87
CA THR A 159 4.38 10.13 24.37
C THR A 159 5.45 10.47 23.34
N ASP A 160 5.95 9.48 22.61
CA ASP A 160 7.05 9.65 21.66
C ASP A 160 6.53 9.86 20.23
N LEU A 161 5.36 9.29 19.89
CA LEU A 161 4.72 9.40 18.57
C LEU A 161 3.48 10.29 18.57
N ALA A 162 3.15 10.90 19.70
CA ALA A 162 2.01 11.79 19.80
C ALA A 162 2.29 13.10 19.06
N ASP A 163 1.31 13.57 18.31
CA ASP A 163 1.33 14.88 17.67
C ASP A 163 1.17 16.00 18.71
N ASP A 164 1.50 17.23 18.32
CA ASP A 164 1.42 18.43 19.18
C ASP A 164 -0.01 18.68 19.72
N ASP A 165 -1.04 18.14 19.07
CA ASP A 165 -2.44 18.24 19.51
C ASP A 165 -2.86 17.15 20.51
N GLY A 166 -1.95 16.23 20.84
CA GLY A 166 -2.16 15.11 21.77
C GLY A 166 -2.84 13.90 21.14
N SER A 167 -3.10 13.91 19.82
CA SER A 167 -3.43 12.69 19.08
C SER A 167 -2.20 11.79 18.96
N TYR A 168 -2.41 10.49 18.81
CA TYR A 168 -1.33 9.52 18.68
C TYR A 168 -1.78 8.36 17.82
N PRO A 169 -0.85 7.71 17.09
CA PRO A 169 -1.20 6.54 16.31
C PRO A 169 -1.50 5.37 17.25
N VAL A 170 -2.56 4.63 16.95
CA VAL A 170 -2.84 3.34 17.58
C VAL A 170 -2.47 2.24 16.59
N GLY A 171 -1.85 1.17 17.07
CA GLY A 171 -1.42 0.08 16.20
C GLY A 171 -0.21 0.43 15.35
N SER A 172 0.61 1.40 15.77
CA SER A 172 1.84 1.76 15.05
C SER A 172 2.85 0.62 15.10
N THR A 173 3.61 0.47 14.02
CA THR A 173 4.74 -0.47 13.90
C THR A 173 6.10 0.24 13.96
N GLU A 174 6.10 1.57 14.06
CA GLU A 174 7.29 2.42 13.96
C GLU A 174 8.29 2.22 15.11
N MET A 175 7.84 1.67 16.25
CA MET A 175 8.70 1.36 17.39
C MET A 175 9.41 0.00 17.29
N GLY A 176 9.21 -0.73 16.19
CA GLY A 176 9.93 -1.96 15.88
C GLY A 176 9.35 -3.22 16.54
N ILE A 177 8.09 -3.18 16.95
CA ILE A 177 7.36 -4.35 17.42
C ILE A 177 6.15 -4.52 16.51
N LEU A 178 6.17 -5.59 15.71
CA LEU A 178 5.14 -5.90 14.74
C LEU A 178 4.41 -7.16 15.19
N VAL A 179 3.09 -7.17 15.10
CA VAL A 179 2.27 -8.36 15.25
C VAL A 179 2.02 -8.93 13.86
N ASP A 180 2.40 -10.19 13.64
CA ASP A 180 1.98 -10.93 12.44
C ASP A 180 0.47 -11.21 12.54
N SER A 181 -0.31 -10.46 11.77
CA SER A 181 -1.78 -10.53 11.72
C SER A 181 -2.27 -11.56 10.70
N GLY A 182 -1.38 -12.39 10.16
CA GLY A 182 -1.69 -13.48 9.25
C GLY A 182 -1.55 -13.11 7.78
N PRO A 183 -2.03 -14.00 6.88
CA PRO A 183 -1.86 -13.83 5.44
C PRO A 183 -2.57 -12.59 4.91
N ALA A 184 -1.93 -11.91 3.96
CA ALA A 184 -2.49 -10.78 3.25
C ALA A 184 -3.15 -11.23 1.94
N TYR A 185 -4.33 -10.69 1.68
CA TYR A 185 -5.15 -11.01 0.52
C TYR A 185 -5.44 -9.77 -0.30
N LEU A 186 -5.52 -9.92 -1.62
CA LEU A 186 -5.99 -8.89 -2.52
C LEU A 186 -7.44 -9.19 -2.91
N GLY A 187 -8.33 -8.23 -2.71
CA GLY A 187 -9.75 -8.38 -3.06
C GLY A 187 -10.36 -7.11 -3.63
N CYS A 188 -11.65 -7.16 -3.92
CA CYS A 188 -12.44 -6.01 -4.36
C CYS A 188 -13.52 -5.72 -3.32
N VAL A 189 -13.55 -4.51 -2.76
CA VAL A 189 -14.47 -4.12 -1.69
C VAL A 189 -15.49 -3.13 -2.24
N GLY A 190 -16.77 -3.38 -1.97
CA GLY A 190 -17.88 -2.55 -2.42
C GLY A 190 -19.03 -3.39 -2.99
N ARG A 191 -19.55 -3.01 -4.15
CA ARG A 191 -20.69 -3.70 -4.79
C ARG A 191 -20.28 -4.31 -6.12
N PRO A 192 -20.96 -5.37 -6.59
CA PRO A 192 -20.72 -5.91 -7.93
C PRO A 192 -20.79 -4.82 -9.01
N GLY A 193 -19.73 -4.70 -9.81
CA GLY A 193 -19.58 -3.68 -10.86
C GLY A 193 -19.20 -2.27 -10.36
N LYS A 194 -19.07 -2.08 -9.04
CA LYS A 194 -18.63 -0.84 -8.38
C LYS A 194 -17.89 -1.19 -7.07
N CYS A 195 -16.70 -1.75 -7.22
CA CYS A 195 -15.81 -2.07 -6.10
C CYS A 195 -14.40 -1.56 -6.39
N GLY A 196 -13.65 -1.24 -5.34
CA GLY A 196 -12.25 -0.82 -5.40
C GLY A 196 -11.34 -1.94 -4.90
N PRO A 197 -10.14 -2.10 -5.47
CA PRO A 197 -9.15 -3.05 -4.99
C PRO A 197 -8.64 -2.65 -3.61
N ALA A 198 -8.51 -3.63 -2.73
CA ALA A 198 -8.07 -3.43 -1.36
C ALA A 198 -7.20 -4.59 -0.87
N LEU A 199 -6.29 -4.27 0.04
CA LEU A 199 -5.61 -5.25 0.86
C LEU A 199 -6.55 -5.68 2.00
N LEU A 200 -6.67 -6.98 2.19
CA LEU A 200 -7.54 -7.63 3.15
C LEU A 200 -6.74 -8.58 4.03
N THR A 201 -7.23 -8.82 5.24
CA THR A 201 -6.85 -9.96 6.07
C THR A 201 -8.10 -10.78 6.42
N GLN A 202 -7.89 -11.98 6.96
CA GLN A 202 -8.98 -12.87 7.34
C GLN A 202 -9.04 -13.05 8.86
N ALA A 203 -10.13 -12.60 9.46
CA ALA A 203 -10.45 -12.82 10.87
C ALA A 203 -11.53 -13.92 11.06
N PRO A 204 -11.74 -14.42 12.29
CA PRO A 204 -12.83 -15.37 12.56
C PRO A 204 -14.23 -14.85 12.20
N SER A 205 -14.43 -13.52 12.28
CA SER A 205 -15.67 -12.82 11.94
C SER A 205 -15.89 -12.67 10.43
N GLY A 206 -14.84 -12.70 9.61
CA GLY A 206 -14.94 -12.47 8.17
C GLY A 206 -13.68 -11.84 7.57
N TRP A 207 -13.87 -11.08 6.51
CA TRP A 207 -12.80 -10.32 5.84
C TRP A 207 -12.67 -8.95 6.48
N GLU A 208 -11.45 -8.60 6.87
CA GLU A 208 -11.10 -7.30 7.43
C GLU A 208 -10.47 -6.44 6.32
N TYR A 209 -10.90 -5.19 6.22
CA TYR A 209 -10.32 -4.20 5.32
C TYR A 209 -9.09 -3.56 5.97
N GLU A 210 -7.93 -3.61 5.31
CA GLU A 210 -6.74 -2.89 5.78
C GLU A 210 -6.66 -1.49 5.19
N TRP A 211 -6.63 -1.46 3.86
CA TRP A 211 -6.55 -0.24 3.09
C TRP A 211 -6.90 -0.51 1.62
N GLY A 212 -7.47 0.50 0.99
CA GLY A 212 -7.78 0.55 -0.43
C GLY A 212 -6.63 1.17 -1.19
N MET A 213 -6.57 0.89 -2.49
CA MET A 213 -5.54 1.43 -3.38
C MET A 213 -5.78 2.93 -3.67
N GLY A 214 -5.56 3.77 -2.66
CA GLY A 214 -5.38 5.23 -2.66
C GLY A 214 -6.32 6.05 -3.54
N THR A 215 -6.01 6.09 -4.84
CA THR A 215 -6.65 6.93 -5.84
C THR A 215 -7.60 6.18 -6.76
N ASP A 216 -7.48 4.85 -6.88
CA ASP A 216 -8.14 4.00 -7.88
C ASP A 216 -8.05 4.59 -9.31
N ASP A 217 -7.11 5.53 -9.56
CA ASP A 217 -7.04 6.27 -10.82
C ASP A 217 -6.60 5.33 -11.93
N PHE A 218 -5.82 4.28 -11.61
CA PHE A 218 -5.47 3.21 -12.53
C PHE A 218 -6.68 2.41 -13.05
N LEU A 219 -7.85 2.51 -12.41
CA LEU A 219 -9.08 1.92 -12.94
C LEU A 219 -9.67 2.75 -14.10
N LYS A 220 -9.22 3.99 -14.27
CA LYS A 220 -9.69 4.88 -15.33
C LYS A 220 -9.00 4.54 -16.66
N PRO A 221 -9.74 4.51 -17.78
CA PRO A 221 -9.15 4.26 -19.09
C PRO A 221 -7.98 5.22 -19.39
N GLY A 222 -6.83 4.66 -19.70
CA GLY A 222 -5.66 5.43 -20.12
C GLY A 222 -4.83 6.03 -18.98
N SER A 223 -5.14 5.73 -17.72
CA SER A 223 -4.27 6.04 -16.58
C SER A 223 -3.02 5.16 -16.54
N ASP A 224 -1.98 5.71 -15.91
CA ASP A 224 -0.72 5.03 -15.65
C ASP A 224 -0.87 3.98 -14.54
N MET A 225 0.14 3.12 -14.41
CA MET A 225 0.24 2.12 -13.36
C MET A 225 0.39 2.79 -12.01
N GLU A 226 -0.36 2.31 -11.03
CA GLU A 226 -0.15 2.66 -9.62
C GLU A 226 0.50 1.50 -8.89
N VAL A 227 1.43 1.81 -8.00
CA VAL A 227 2.19 0.83 -7.22
C VAL A 227 2.06 1.15 -5.73
N PHE A 228 1.64 0.15 -4.97
CA PHE A 228 1.45 0.19 -3.53
C PHE A 228 2.40 -0.81 -2.87
N LEU A 229 2.98 -0.41 -1.75
CA LEU A 229 3.97 -1.20 -1.03
C LEU A 229 3.46 -1.48 0.37
N ASN A 230 3.63 -2.72 0.83
CA ASN A 230 3.51 -3.07 2.23
C ASN A 230 4.78 -3.78 2.69
N ASP A 231 5.17 -3.56 3.93
CA ASP A 231 6.31 -4.29 4.49
C ASP A 231 5.97 -5.78 4.60
N ASP A 232 6.92 -6.64 4.23
CA ASP A 232 6.78 -8.09 4.41
C ASP A 232 8.02 -8.68 5.09
N TYR A 233 7.80 -9.49 6.10
CA TYR A 233 8.84 -10.18 6.86
C TYR A 233 8.68 -11.71 6.83
N SER A 234 7.79 -12.24 5.97
CA SER A 234 7.42 -13.66 5.91
C SER A 234 8.62 -14.59 5.61
N THR A 235 9.66 -14.04 4.98
CA THR A 235 10.91 -14.75 4.65
C THR A 235 11.96 -14.73 5.78
N GLY A 236 11.64 -14.12 6.93
CA GLY A 236 12.53 -14.00 8.09
C GLY A 236 13.50 -12.81 8.04
N GLY A 237 13.33 -11.90 7.08
CA GLY A 237 14.10 -10.67 6.95
C GLY A 237 13.29 -9.58 6.24
N PRO A 238 13.82 -8.36 6.10
CA PRO A 238 13.07 -7.25 5.52
C PRO A 238 12.79 -7.48 4.03
N GLY A 239 11.53 -7.34 3.67
CA GLY A 239 11.03 -7.44 2.31
C GLY A 239 9.82 -6.52 2.10
N GLN A 240 9.26 -6.60 0.90
CA GLN A 240 8.09 -5.82 0.52
C GLN A 240 7.12 -6.70 -0.26
N LEU A 241 5.84 -6.63 0.11
CA LEU A 241 4.75 -6.92 -0.80
C LEU A 241 4.59 -5.72 -1.74
N VAL A 242 4.66 -6.01 -3.04
CA VAL A 242 4.39 -5.04 -4.09
C VAL A 242 3.04 -5.37 -4.68
N LEU A 243 2.14 -4.40 -4.71
CA LEU A 243 0.84 -4.46 -5.36
C LEU A 243 0.81 -3.40 -6.47
N ALA A 244 0.35 -3.76 -7.66
CA ALA A 244 0.26 -2.82 -8.75
C ALA A 244 -1.02 -3.03 -9.57
N GLY A 245 -1.49 -1.96 -10.20
CA GLY A 245 -2.73 -1.95 -10.96
C GLY A 245 -2.59 -1.21 -12.28
N LEU A 246 -3.18 -1.76 -13.35
CA LEU A 246 -3.27 -1.13 -14.67
C LEU A 246 -4.68 -1.24 -15.24
N PRO A 247 -5.18 -0.22 -15.97
CA PRO A 247 -6.43 -0.36 -16.70
C PRO A 247 -6.23 -1.32 -17.87
N GLY A 248 -7.24 -2.16 -18.13
CA GLY A 248 -7.22 -3.16 -19.18
C GLY A 248 -6.78 -4.53 -18.71
N THR A 249 -6.72 -5.47 -19.65
CA THR A 249 -6.47 -6.90 -19.41
C THR A 249 -5.32 -7.43 -20.26
N ASP A 250 -4.48 -6.52 -20.74
CA ASP A 250 -3.48 -6.76 -21.77
C ASP A 250 -2.14 -7.21 -21.20
N VAL A 251 -1.95 -7.11 -19.88
CA VAL A 251 -0.74 -7.57 -19.19
C VAL A 251 -0.73 -9.10 -19.15
N ALA A 252 0.39 -9.69 -19.57
CA ALA A 252 0.63 -11.13 -19.51
C ALA A 252 1.75 -11.50 -18.52
N ARG A 253 2.62 -10.55 -18.17
CA ARG A 253 3.75 -10.76 -17.26
C ARG A 253 4.09 -9.46 -16.53
N VAL A 254 4.54 -9.60 -15.29
CA VAL A 254 5.11 -8.50 -14.51
C VAL A 254 6.46 -8.91 -13.93
N ASP A 255 7.44 -8.02 -14.02
CA ASP A 255 8.75 -8.15 -13.42
C ASP A 255 8.92 -7.07 -12.33
N LEU A 256 9.33 -7.49 -11.13
CA LEU A 256 9.68 -6.61 -10.01
C LEU A 256 11.20 -6.48 -9.96
N LEU A 257 11.72 -5.30 -10.31
CA LEU A 257 13.15 -5.00 -10.26
C LEU A 257 13.50 -4.48 -8.86
N THR A 258 14.40 -5.15 -8.16
CA THR A 258 14.87 -4.72 -6.84
C THR A 258 16.01 -3.71 -6.95
N THR A 259 16.26 -2.94 -5.88
CA THR A 259 17.33 -1.94 -5.81
C THR A 259 18.74 -2.51 -5.94
N ASP A 260 18.92 -3.81 -5.67
CA ASP A 260 20.16 -4.55 -5.91
C ASP A 260 20.30 -5.11 -7.35
N GLY A 261 19.33 -4.81 -8.22
CA GLY A 261 19.34 -5.17 -9.63
C GLY A 261 18.83 -6.59 -9.95
N ARG A 262 18.28 -7.32 -8.98
CA ARG A 262 17.60 -8.61 -9.24
C ARG A 262 16.20 -8.37 -9.80
N THR A 263 15.74 -9.33 -10.59
CA THR A 263 14.37 -9.35 -11.10
C THR A 263 13.62 -10.52 -10.48
N VAL A 264 12.45 -10.24 -9.92
CA VAL A 264 11.53 -11.23 -9.37
C VAL A 264 10.27 -11.23 -10.23
N ALA A 265 9.84 -12.40 -10.69
CA ALA A 265 8.57 -12.52 -11.41
C ALA A 265 7.41 -12.32 -10.43
N GLY A 266 6.47 -11.44 -10.78
CA GLY A 266 5.22 -11.31 -10.04
C GLY A 266 4.08 -12.11 -10.66
N HIS A 267 2.95 -12.06 -9.99
CA HIS A 267 1.67 -12.59 -10.41
C HIS A 267 0.90 -11.54 -11.20
N VAL A 268 0.12 -12.00 -12.17
CA VAL A 268 -0.75 -11.17 -13.01
C VAL A 268 -2.13 -11.80 -12.99
N GLU A 269 -3.13 -10.98 -12.71
CA GLU A 269 -4.51 -11.40 -12.64
C GLU A 269 -5.40 -10.38 -13.36
N SER A 270 -5.88 -10.78 -14.54
CA SER A 270 -6.59 -9.88 -15.46
C SER A 270 -8.10 -10.01 -15.31
N GLY A 271 -8.75 -8.97 -14.79
CA GLY A 271 -10.19 -8.81 -14.76
C GLY A 271 -10.95 -9.65 -13.73
N THR A 272 -10.27 -10.41 -12.86
CA THR A 272 -10.92 -11.27 -11.85
C THR A 272 -11.03 -10.60 -10.49
N VAL A 273 -10.01 -9.85 -10.05
CA VAL A 273 -10.06 -9.04 -8.82
C VAL A 273 -10.94 -7.83 -9.07
N VAL A 274 -10.58 -7.00 -10.06
CA VAL A 274 -11.38 -5.84 -10.48
C VAL A 274 -11.71 -5.99 -11.96
N GLU A 275 -13.00 -5.91 -12.30
CA GLU A 275 -13.44 -6.08 -13.69
C GLU A 275 -12.84 -5.00 -14.60
N GLY A 276 -12.22 -5.43 -15.70
CA GLY A 276 -11.64 -4.54 -16.70
C GLY A 276 -10.25 -4.00 -16.36
N ALA A 277 -9.69 -4.30 -15.19
CA ALA A 277 -8.32 -3.95 -14.81
C ALA A 277 -7.45 -5.19 -14.66
N THR A 278 -6.13 -5.00 -14.67
CA THR A 278 -5.16 -6.03 -14.35
C THR A 278 -4.54 -5.70 -13.02
N MET A 279 -4.65 -6.64 -12.08
CA MET A 279 -3.94 -6.58 -10.81
C MET A 279 -2.66 -7.40 -10.91
N MET A 280 -1.61 -6.89 -10.30
CA MET A 280 -0.29 -7.49 -10.28
C MET A 280 0.25 -7.47 -8.86
N TRP A 281 0.95 -8.52 -8.45
CA TRP A 281 1.59 -8.53 -7.13
C TRP A 281 2.79 -9.45 -7.04
N GLY A 282 3.60 -9.27 -6.01
CA GLY A 282 4.64 -10.23 -5.64
C GLY A 282 5.41 -9.73 -4.43
N THR A 283 6.20 -10.63 -3.85
CA THR A 283 7.07 -10.31 -2.73
C THR A 283 8.53 -10.22 -3.17
N VAL A 284 9.24 -9.25 -2.62
CA VAL A 284 10.69 -9.09 -2.84
C VAL A 284 11.42 -9.04 -1.51
N THR A 285 12.59 -9.69 -1.44
CA THR A 285 13.53 -9.46 -0.34
C THR A 285 14.27 -8.15 -0.58
N GLY A 286 14.23 -7.23 0.39
CA GLY A 286 14.75 -5.87 0.26
C GLY A 286 13.72 -4.90 -0.33
N GLN A 287 14.19 -3.93 -1.11
CA GLN A 287 13.35 -2.87 -1.69
C GLN A 287 13.16 -3.07 -3.19
N VAL A 288 11.96 -2.79 -3.67
CA VAL A 288 11.66 -2.68 -5.10
C VAL A 288 12.09 -1.31 -5.64
N ALA A 289 12.67 -1.31 -6.84
CA ALA A 289 13.13 -0.14 -7.58
C ALA A 289 12.22 0.18 -8.78
N ALA A 290 11.62 -0.84 -9.40
CA ALA A 290 10.64 -0.64 -10.46
C ALA A 290 9.68 -1.82 -10.60
N VAL A 291 8.50 -1.56 -11.16
CA VAL A 291 7.52 -2.56 -11.60
C VAL A 291 7.38 -2.45 -13.11
N ILE A 292 7.55 -3.55 -13.84
CA ILE A 292 7.52 -3.56 -15.30
C ILE A 292 6.46 -4.53 -15.78
N ALA A 293 5.45 -4.02 -16.47
CA ALA A 293 4.36 -4.80 -17.05
C ALA A 293 4.61 -5.04 -18.54
N TYR A 294 4.40 -6.28 -18.98
CA TYR A 294 4.58 -6.73 -20.35
C TYR A 294 3.31 -7.34 -20.93
N ASP A 295 3.11 -7.18 -22.23
CA ASP A 295 2.06 -7.91 -22.94
C ASP A 295 2.50 -9.34 -23.32
N ALA A 296 1.61 -10.06 -24.02
CA ALA A 296 1.83 -11.44 -24.43
C ALA A 296 2.96 -11.63 -25.46
N ASP A 297 3.30 -10.58 -26.21
CA ASP A 297 4.39 -10.60 -27.19
C ASP A 297 5.75 -10.29 -26.53
N GLY A 298 5.72 -9.86 -25.26
CA GLY A 298 6.89 -9.50 -24.47
C GLY A 298 7.26 -8.02 -24.58
N ASP A 299 6.42 -7.20 -25.22
CA ASP A 299 6.62 -5.77 -25.29
C ASP A 299 6.24 -5.12 -23.96
N VAL A 300 7.01 -4.08 -23.57
CA VAL A 300 6.75 -3.32 -22.35
C VAL A 300 5.49 -2.48 -22.55
N ILE A 301 4.47 -2.76 -21.74
CA ILE A 301 3.27 -1.92 -21.64
C ILE A 301 3.62 -0.69 -20.81
N GLU A 302 4.24 -0.91 -19.65
CA GLU A 302 4.62 0.16 -18.74
C GLU A 302 5.83 -0.24 -17.88
N ASN A 303 6.68 0.74 -17.57
CA ASN A 303 7.80 0.64 -16.64
C ASN A 303 7.67 1.75 -15.61
N HIS A 304 7.27 1.40 -14.40
CA HIS A 304 7.08 2.33 -13.30
C HIS A 304 8.29 2.29 -12.37
N GLU A 305 9.11 3.33 -12.42
CA GLU A 305 10.27 3.48 -11.54
C GLU A 305 9.86 4.09 -10.20
N LEU A 306 10.15 3.37 -9.11
CA LEU A 306 9.89 3.85 -7.76
C LEU A 306 10.95 4.88 -7.37
N LYS A 307 10.49 6.09 -7.09
CA LYS A 307 11.38 7.15 -6.59
C LYS A 307 11.58 6.96 -5.08
N PRO A 308 12.82 7.10 -4.56
CA PRO A 308 13.03 7.17 -3.13
C PRO A 308 12.17 8.29 -2.55
N CYS A 309 11.42 8.00 -1.49
CA CYS A 309 10.62 8.97 -0.75
C CYS A 309 11.52 10.03 -0.09
N SER A 310 12.00 10.99 -0.86
CA SER A 310 12.71 12.15 -0.33
C SER A 310 11.68 13.23 -0.01
N GLY A 311 10.96 13.10 1.11
CA GLY A 311 10.26 14.25 1.72
C GLY A 311 8.76 14.15 2.00
N GLY A 312 8.27 13.03 2.56
CA GLY A 312 7.02 13.05 3.35
C GLY A 312 5.73 13.40 2.62
N VAL A 313 5.66 13.28 1.30
CA VAL A 313 4.41 13.38 0.54
C VAL A 313 4.00 11.95 0.18
N ASP A 314 2.73 11.61 0.41
CA ASP A 314 2.02 10.39 -0.01
C ASP A 314 2.82 9.57 -1.03
N CYS A 315 3.58 8.58 -0.53
CA CYS A 315 4.26 7.60 -1.37
C CYS A 315 3.30 6.50 -1.82
N GLU A 316 2.05 6.87 -2.13
CA GLU A 316 1.22 6.13 -3.06
C GLU A 316 1.86 6.38 -4.44
N VAL A 317 2.89 5.58 -4.76
CA VAL A 317 3.86 5.98 -5.79
C VAL A 317 3.21 5.90 -7.16
N ARG A 318 3.07 7.09 -7.75
CA ARG A 318 2.77 7.40 -9.17
C ARG A 318 4.05 7.49 -9.99
#